data_AF-A0A8S3XLQ8-F1
#
_entry.id   AF-A0A8S3XLQ8-F1
#
_cell.length_a   1.000
_cell.length_b   1.000
_cell.length_c   1.000
_cell.angle_alpha   90.00
_cell.angle_beta   90.00
_cell.angle_gamma   90.00
#
_symmetry.space_group_name_H-M   'P 1'
#
loop_
_entity.id
_entity.type
_entity.pdbx_description
1 polymer ?
#
loop_
_entity_poly.entity_id
_entity_poly.type
_entity_poly.pdbx_seq_one_letter_code
_entity_poly.pdbx_strand_id
1 'polypeptide(L)'
;MAGLSRKKLQLPKSVLEMKFMKRTKERIEKELENIHGHEGLYSNIITNEMRTATGNYIPEASFIYCENLIDGRLSFKGMNPEIERLMDLETPKEEESGEMQKDVSDEVLVKNMNKFKTRKRQSLTPSKYNVPSKKKK
;
A
#
# COMPACT_ATOMS: atom_id res chain seq x y z
N MET A 1 -11.66 69.09 6.46
CA MET A 1 -12.03 68.09 7.48
C MET A 1 -13.14 67.21 6.93
N ALA A 2 -12.83 66.00 6.45
CA ALA A 2 -13.85 64.98 6.15
C ALA A 2 -13.17 63.59 6.06
N GLY A 3 -12.89 62.99 7.22
CA GLY A 3 -12.48 61.60 7.29
C GLY A 3 -13.69 60.68 7.06
N LEU A 4 -13.96 60.29 5.81
CA LEU A 4 -14.92 59.22 5.55
C LEU A 4 -14.29 57.90 5.97
N SER A 5 -14.78 57.32 7.07
CA SER A 5 -14.44 55.95 7.46
C SER A 5 -14.90 55.01 6.34
N ARG A 6 -13.96 54.50 5.54
CA ARG A 6 -14.23 53.48 4.53
C ARG A 6 -14.64 52.20 5.27
N LYS A 7 -15.95 52.00 5.43
CA LYS A 7 -16.50 50.74 5.95
C LYS A 7 -15.97 49.63 5.04
N LYS A 8 -15.22 48.69 5.63
CA LYS A 8 -14.68 47.54 4.90
C LYS A 8 -15.86 46.80 4.25
N LEU A 9 -15.79 46.57 2.95
CA LEU A 9 -16.77 45.76 2.24
C LEU A 9 -16.70 44.35 2.84
N GLN A 10 -17.76 43.94 3.53
CA GLN A 10 -17.88 42.62 4.14
C GLN A 10 -19.03 41.88 3.49
N LEU A 11 -18.86 40.56 3.37
CA LEU A 11 -19.92 39.67 2.92
C LEU A 11 -21.07 39.68 3.95
N PRO A 12 -22.33 39.54 3.50
CA PRO A 12 -23.47 39.44 4.40
C PRO A 12 -23.39 38.18 5.28
N LYS A 13 -23.90 38.27 6.51
CA LYS A 13 -23.84 37.20 7.52
C LYS A 13 -24.43 35.87 7.02
N SER A 14 -25.50 35.93 6.24
CA SER A 14 -26.14 34.75 5.65
C SER A 14 -25.21 33.96 4.74
N VAL A 15 -24.35 34.65 3.96
CA VAL A 15 -23.36 34.00 3.08
C VAL A 15 -22.21 33.42 3.90
N LEU A 16 -21.77 34.11 4.95
CA LEU A 16 -20.70 33.64 5.84
C LEU A 16 -21.12 32.38 6.64
N GLU A 17 -22.42 32.21 6.89
CA GLU A 17 -22.98 31.03 7.56
C GLU A 17 -23.20 29.81 6.67
N MET A 18 -23.02 29.94 5.35
CA MET A 18 -23.14 28.83 4.41
C MET A 18 -22.03 27.80 4.65
N LYS A 19 -22.34 26.51 4.41
CA LYS A 19 -21.45 25.39 4.72
C LYS A 19 -20.05 25.53 4.11
N PHE A 20 -19.95 26.08 2.90
CA PHE A 20 -18.65 26.26 2.24
C PHE A 20 -17.79 27.32 2.92
N MET A 21 -18.36 28.47 3.32
CA MET A 21 -17.64 29.50 4.06
C MET A 21 -17.25 29.02 5.46
N LYS A 22 -18.16 28.32 6.16
CA LYS A 22 -17.89 27.74 7.47
C LYS A 22 -16.72 26.76 7.45
N ARG A 23 -16.68 25.85 6.47
CA ARG A 23 -15.58 24.89 6.31
C ARG A 23 -14.23 25.57 6.11
N THR A 24 -14.18 26.61 5.27
CA THR A 24 -12.94 27.37 5.05
C THR A 24 -12.51 28.11 6.32
N LYS A 25 -13.46 28.74 7.03
CA LYS A 25 -13.19 29.41 8.30
C LYS A 25 -12.64 28.46 9.35
N GLU A 26 -13.33 27.34 9.58
CA GLU A 26 -12.95 26.32 10.57
C GLU A 26 -11.59 25.70 10.24
N ARG A 27 -11.30 25.46 8.96
CA ARG A 27 -9.97 25.00 8.52
C ARG A 27 -8.87 25.99 8.89
N ILE A 28 -9.08 27.27 8.60
CA ILE A 28 -8.10 28.33 8.89
C ILE A 28 -7.93 28.50 10.40
N GLU A 29 -9.02 28.51 11.17
CA GLU A 29 -8.97 28.62 12.64
C GLU A 29 -8.20 27.44 13.25
N LYS A 30 -8.46 26.21 12.78
CA LYS A 30 -7.73 25.02 13.22
C LYS A 30 -6.24 25.07 12.86
N GLU A 31 -5.89 25.55 11.67
CA GLU A 31 -4.49 25.75 11.28
C GLU A 31 -3.80 26.80 12.17
N LEU A 32 -4.48 27.91 12.49
CA LEU A 32 -3.96 28.95 13.38
C LEU A 32 -3.81 28.45 14.84
N GLU A 33 -4.79 27.70 15.34
CA GLU A 33 -4.76 27.07 16.67
C GLU A 33 -3.65 26.03 16.77
N ASN A 34 -3.43 25.23 15.73
CA ASN A 34 -2.32 24.27 15.72
C ASN A 34 -0.96 24.98 15.77
N ILE A 35 -0.80 26.08 15.02
CA ILE A 35 0.45 26.87 15.00
C ILE A 35 0.68 27.55 16.36
N HIS A 36 -0.33 28.24 16.91
CA HIS A 36 -0.20 28.94 18.19
C HIS A 36 -0.14 27.98 19.39
N GLY A 37 -0.92 26.90 19.34
CA GLY A 37 -1.00 25.91 20.40
C GLY A 37 0.31 25.17 20.60
N HIS A 38 1.01 24.83 19.50
CA HIS A 38 2.27 24.10 19.59
C HIS A 38 3.39 24.92 20.25
N GLU A 39 3.50 26.22 19.95
CA GLU A 39 4.52 27.07 20.58
C GLU A 39 4.15 27.48 22.01
N GLY A 40 2.87 27.68 22.33
CA GLY A 40 2.43 28.12 23.66
C GLY A 40 2.37 27.00 24.70
N LEU A 41 1.74 25.86 24.38
CA LEU A 41 1.43 24.82 25.39
C LEU A 41 2.67 24.06 25.88
N TYR A 42 3.67 23.85 25.02
CA TYR A 42 4.84 23.03 25.32
C TYR A 42 6.13 23.84 25.53
N SER A 43 6.06 25.17 25.49
CA SER A 43 7.20 26.08 25.73
C SER A 43 7.92 25.79 27.05
N ASN A 44 7.17 25.39 28.09
CA ASN A 44 7.72 25.10 29.42
C ASN A 44 8.31 23.68 29.54
N ILE A 45 8.01 22.79 28.60
CA ILE A 45 8.37 21.37 28.66
C ILE A 45 9.50 21.06 27.68
N ILE A 46 9.49 21.69 26.51
CA ILE A 46 10.48 21.48 25.45
C ILE A 46 11.54 22.57 25.55
N THR A 47 12.72 22.22 26.08
CA THR A 47 13.86 23.15 26.11
C THR A 47 14.48 23.29 24.71
N ASN A 48 15.16 24.42 24.48
CA ASN A 48 15.87 24.65 23.22
C ASN A 48 16.95 23.58 22.97
N GLU A 49 17.57 23.07 24.05
CA GLU A 49 18.54 21.97 23.98
C GLU A 49 17.91 20.68 23.43
N MET A 50 16.68 20.36 23.83
CA MET A 50 15.93 19.20 23.29
C MET A 50 15.55 19.39 21.82
N ARG A 51 15.26 20.61 21.36
CA ARG A 51 15.00 20.89 19.94
C ARG A 51 16.25 20.72 19.07
N THR A 52 17.43 20.97 19.63
CA THR A 52 18.73 20.79 18.95
C THR A 52 19.32 19.40 19.12
N ALA A 53 18.87 18.63 20.10
CA ALA A 53 19.34 17.27 20.35
C ALA A 53 18.76 16.32 19.30
N THR A 54 19.47 16.14 18.20
CA THR A 54 19.23 15.04 17.27
C THR A 54 19.69 13.75 17.95
N GLY A 55 18.78 13.05 18.62
CA GLY A 55 19.05 11.71 19.12
C GLY A 55 19.49 10.83 17.95
N ASN A 56 20.71 10.27 18.02
CA ASN A 56 21.29 9.49 16.93
C ASN A 56 20.52 8.19 16.62
N TYR A 57 19.63 7.74 17.53
CA TYR A 57 18.91 6.49 17.42
C TYR A 57 17.48 6.65 17.93
N ILE A 58 16.54 6.03 17.21
CA ILE A 58 15.12 5.96 17.57
C ILE A 58 14.82 4.48 17.88
N PRO A 59 14.51 4.13 19.13
CA PRO A 59 14.14 2.76 19.46
C PRO A 59 12.72 2.48 18.93
N GLU A 60 12.65 1.70 17.86
CA GLU A 60 11.39 1.21 17.30
C GLU A 60 11.05 -0.15 17.90
N ALA A 61 9.82 -0.30 18.40
CA ALA A 61 9.31 -1.59 18.90
C ALA A 61 8.80 -2.49 17.76
N SER A 62 8.70 -1.94 16.54
CA SER A 62 8.15 -2.64 15.39
C SER A 62 9.27 -3.30 14.56
N PHE A 63 9.07 -4.57 14.18
CA PHE A 63 10.00 -5.29 13.30
C PHE A 63 9.80 -4.99 11.81
N ILE A 64 8.75 -4.23 11.47
CA ILE A 64 8.37 -3.90 10.08
C ILE A 64 9.52 -3.25 9.31
N TYR A 65 10.33 -2.43 10.00
CA TYR A 65 11.48 -1.74 9.40
C TYR A 65 12.75 -2.60 9.34
N CYS A 66 12.84 -3.64 10.17
CA CYS A 66 14.02 -4.50 10.25
C CYS A 66 13.93 -5.67 9.26
N GLU A 67 12.75 -6.25 9.15
CA GLU A 67 12.44 -7.33 8.23
C GLU A 67 11.38 -6.77 7.28
N ASN A 68 11.69 -6.65 5.98
CA ASN A 68 10.79 -6.15 4.94
C ASN A 68 9.57 -7.07 4.79
N LEU A 69 8.70 -7.05 5.79
CA LEU A 69 7.58 -7.96 5.94
C LEU A 69 6.48 -7.53 4.99
N ILE A 70 6.02 -8.50 4.18
CA ILE A 70 4.82 -8.37 3.37
C ILE A 70 3.58 -8.32 4.27
N ASP A 71 2.51 -7.69 3.78
CA ASP A 71 1.23 -7.72 4.49
C ASP A 71 0.73 -9.17 4.64
N GLY A 72 0.14 -9.49 5.78
CA GLY A 72 -0.10 -10.88 6.22
C GLY A 72 -1.17 -11.62 5.42
N ARG A 73 -1.86 -10.96 4.49
CA ARG A 73 -2.94 -11.55 3.69
C ARG A 73 -2.42 -11.98 2.33
N LEU A 74 -2.40 -13.30 2.12
CA LEU A 74 -1.94 -13.92 0.88
C LEU A 74 -3.03 -14.81 0.31
N SER A 75 -3.23 -14.73 -1.00
CA SER A 75 -4.03 -15.66 -1.78
C SER A 75 -3.25 -16.09 -3.01
N PHE A 76 -3.48 -17.34 -3.43
CA PHE A 76 -2.82 -17.92 -4.58
C PHE A 76 -3.82 -18.68 -5.44
N LYS A 77 -3.53 -18.77 -6.74
CA LYS A 77 -4.28 -19.58 -7.72
C LYS A 77 -5.76 -19.20 -7.87
N GLY A 78 -6.11 -17.93 -7.66
CA GLY A 78 -7.47 -17.43 -7.82
C GLY A 78 -8.42 -17.84 -6.70
N MET A 79 -7.90 -18.21 -5.53
CA MET A 79 -8.75 -18.56 -4.37
C MET A 79 -9.50 -17.34 -3.85
N ASN A 80 -8.86 -16.17 -3.91
CA ASN A 80 -9.44 -14.87 -3.61
C ASN A 80 -8.85 -13.80 -4.53
N PRO A 81 -9.57 -13.40 -5.59
CA PRO A 81 -9.06 -12.44 -6.58
C PRO A 81 -8.91 -11.02 -6.03
N GLU A 82 -9.63 -10.65 -4.96
CA GLU A 82 -9.48 -9.33 -4.35
C GLU A 82 -8.15 -9.23 -3.58
N ILE A 83 -7.78 -10.28 -2.86
CA ILE A 83 -6.51 -10.34 -2.12
C ILE A 83 -5.33 -10.43 -3.07
N GLU A 84 -5.43 -11.24 -4.15
CA GLU A 84 -4.39 -11.31 -5.18
C GLU A 84 -4.16 -9.95 -5.85
N ARG A 85 -5.23 -9.21 -6.16
CA ARG A 85 -5.11 -7.87 -6.72
C ARG A 85 -4.41 -6.87 -5.78
N LEU A 86 -4.68 -6.95 -4.48
CA LEU A 86 -4.02 -6.10 -3.49
C LEU A 86 -2.53 -6.46 -3.36
N MET A 87 -2.22 -7.75 -3.34
CA MET A 87 -0.84 -8.25 -3.32
C MET A 87 -0.03 -7.76 -4.53
N ASP A 88 -0.61 -7.74 -5.73
CA ASP A 88 0.03 -7.23 -6.95
C ASP A 88 0.29 -5.71 -6.94
N LEU A 89 -0.47 -4.94 -6.14
CA LEU A 89 -0.30 -3.49 -6.02
C LEU A 89 0.76 -3.12 -4.97
N GLU A 90 0.86 -3.92 -3.91
CA GLU A 90 1.77 -3.68 -2.79
C GLU A 90 3.17 -4.23 -3.03
N THR A 91 3.28 -5.36 -3.73
CA THR A 91 4.57 -5.88 -4.14
C THR A 91 5.07 -5.08 -5.35
N PRO A 92 6.20 -4.35 -5.26
CA PRO A 92 6.84 -3.87 -6.47
C PRO A 92 7.14 -5.11 -7.31
N LYS A 93 6.73 -5.10 -8.58
CA LYS A 93 7.06 -6.18 -9.51
C LYS A 93 8.58 -6.29 -9.56
N GLU A 94 9.13 -7.18 -8.75
CA GLU A 94 10.43 -7.76 -9.04
C GLU A 94 10.22 -8.42 -10.39
N GLU A 95 10.71 -7.76 -11.44
CA GLU A 95 10.82 -8.39 -12.73
C GLU A 95 11.58 -9.69 -12.47
N GLU A 96 10.88 -10.82 -12.58
CA GLU A 96 11.45 -12.16 -12.67
C GLU A 96 12.31 -12.20 -13.95
N SER A 97 13.40 -11.44 -13.94
CA SER A 97 14.39 -11.25 -14.99
C SER A 97 15.54 -12.23 -14.83
N GLY A 98 15.32 -13.31 -14.07
CA GLY A 98 16.16 -14.47 -14.08
C GLY A 98 15.52 -15.52 -14.97
N GLU A 99 16.12 -15.79 -16.13
CA GLU A 99 15.98 -17.11 -16.73
C GLU A 99 16.29 -18.14 -15.62
N MET A 100 15.25 -18.81 -15.12
CA MET A 100 15.38 -19.85 -14.11
C MET A 100 16.42 -20.85 -14.65
N GLN A 101 17.54 -21.03 -13.93
CA GLN A 101 18.60 -21.91 -14.41
C GLN A 101 18.03 -23.31 -14.60
N LYS A 102 17.94 -23.73 -15.87
CA LYS A 102 17.43 -25.04 -16.23
C LYS A 102 18.58 -26.04 -16.13
N ASP A 103 18.49 -26.98 -15.20
CA ASP A 103 19.42 -28.12 -15.12
C ASP A 103 19.36 -29.01 -16.37
N VAL A 104 18.24 -28.96 -17.11
CA VAL A 104 17.97 -29.80 -18.27
C VAL A 104 17.32 -28.96 -19.38
N SER A 105 17.84 -29.08 -20.61
CA SER A 105 17.24 -28.40 -21.75
C SER A 105 15.86 -28.96 -22.11
N ASP A 106 14.99 -28.09 -22.64
CA ASP A 106 13.60 -28.45 -22.98
C ASP A 106 13.53 -29.63 -23.97
N GLU A 107 14.51 -29.74 -24.88
CA GLU A 107 14.62 -30.83 -25.86
C GLU A 107 14.81 -32.20 -25.19
N VAL A 108 15.67 -32.28 -24.16
CA VAL A 108 15.95 -33.52 -23.43
C VAL A 108 14.71 -33.94 -22.64
N LEU A 109 14.01 -32.98 -22.04
CA LEU A 109 12.78 -33.23 -21.30
C LEU A 109 11.67 -33.76 -22.22
N VAL A 110 11.49 -33.16 -23.41
CA VAL A 110 10.52 -33.63 -24.41
C VAL A 110 10.84 -35.05 -24.86
N LYS A 111 12.11 -35.34 -25.15
CA LYS A 111 12.54 -36.68 -25.58
C LYS A 111 12.28 -37.73 -24.49
N ASN A 112 12.52 -37.41 -23.23
CA ASN A 112 12.28 -38.31 -22.11
C ASN A 112 10.79 -38.49 -21.80
N MET A 113 9.99 -37.42 -21.89
CA MET A 113 8.53 -37.48 -21.73
C MET A 113 7.88 -38.37 -22.80
N ASN A 114 8.33 -38.28 -24.05
CA ASN A 114 7.82 -39.12 -25.13
C ASN A 114 8.15 -40.61 -24.89
N LYS A 115 9.33 -40.92 -24.39
CA LYS A 115 9.70 -42.29 -23.95
C LYS A 115 8.85 -42.78 -22.78
N PHE A 116 8.40 -41.88 -21.90
CA PHE A 116 7.53 -42.21 -20.78
C PHE A 116 6.09 -42.47 -21.23
N LYS A 117 5.59 -41.71 -22.21
CA LYS A 117 4.26 -41.88 -22.80
C LYS A 117 4.11 -43.17 -23.60
N THR A 118 5.16 -43.62 -24.28
CA THR A 118 5.15 -44.91 -24.99
C THR A 118 5.15 -46.09 -24.02
N ARG A 119 5.73 -45.92 -22.83
CA ARG A 119 5.59 -46.82 -21.69
C ARG A 119 4.27 -46.55 -20.97
N LYS A 120 3.13 -46.84 -21.61
CA LYS A 120 1.82 -46.85 -20.93
C LYS A 120 1.90 -47.79 -19.72
N ARG A 121 2.17 -47.25 -18.54
CA ARG A 121 1.88 -47.94 -17.29
C ARG A 121 0.36 -47.91 -17.15
N GLN A 122 -0.27 -49.06 -17.35
CA GLN A 122 -1.65 -49.25 -16.90
C GLN A 122 -1.66 -48.95 -15.40
N SER A 123 -2.26 -47.82 -15.00
CA SER A 123 -2.47 -47.55 -13.58
C SER A 123 -3.48 -48.58 -13.07
N LEU A 124 -3.04 -49.46 -12.17
CA LEU A 124 -3.89 -50.46 -11.52
C LEU A 124 -4.97 -49.84 -10.62
N THR A 125 -4.90 -48.52 -10.38
CA THR A 125 -5.89 -47.79 -9.60
C THR A 125 -6.91 -47.10 -10.52
N PRO A 126 -8.21 -47.47 -10.46
CA PRO A 126 -9.24 -46.72 -11.14
C PRO A 126 -9.41 -45.36 -10.48
N SER A 127 -9.02 -44.29 -11.16
CA SER A 127 -9.36 -42.92 -10.74
C SER A 127 -10.87 -42.76 -10.82
N LYS A 128 -11.52 -42.44 -9.70
CA LYS A 128 -12.96 -42.13 -9.64
C LYS A 128 -13.32 -40.80 -10.32
N TYR A 129 -12.32 -39.98 -10.64
CA TYR A 129 -12.52 -38.69 -11.27
C TYR A 129 -11.97 -38.73 -12.70
N ASN A 130 -12.87 -38.59 -13.67
CA ASN A 130 -12.54 -38.50 -15.07
C ASN A 130 -12.44 -37.00 -15.42
N VAL A 131 -11.22 -36.48 -15.58
CA VAL A 131 -11.04 -35.07 -15.96
C VAL A 131 -11.12 -34.97 -17.48
N PRO A 132 -12.11 -34.28 -18.06
CA PRO A 132 -12.24 -34.19 -19.52
C PRO A 132 -11.08 -33.37 -20.07
N SER A 133 -10.27 -33.97 -20.95
CA SER A 133 -9.23 -33.24 -21.67
C SER A 133 -9.88 -32.27 -22.65
N LYS A 134 -9.79 -30.96 -22.40
CA LYS A 134 -10.20 -29.94 -23.37
C LYS A 134 -9.22 -29.96 -24.54
N LYS A 135 -9.61 -30.58 -25.65
CA LYS A 135 -8.93 -30.39 -26.95
C LYS A 135 -9.20 -28.94 -27.40
N LYS A 136 -8.15 -28.12 -27.48
CA LYS A 136 -8.23 -26.81 -28.14
C LYS A 136 -8.32 -27.06 -29.66
N LYS A 137 -9.29 -26.40 -30.30
CA LYS A 137 -9.42 -26.32 -31.76
C LYS A 137 -8.30 -25.46 -32.33
#